data_AF-A0A6P8B7N8-F1
#
_entry.id   AF-A0A6P8B7N8-F1
#
_cell.length_a   1.000
_cell.length_b   1.000
_cell.length_c   1.000
_cell.angle_alpha   90.00
_cell.angle_beta   90.00
_cell.angle_gamma   90.00
#
_symmetry.space_group_name_H-M   'P 1'
#
loop_
_entity.id
_entity.type
_entity.pdbx_description
1 polymer ?
#
loop_
_entity_poly.entity_id
_entity_poly.type
_entity_poly.pdbx_seq_one_letter_code
_entity_poly.pdbx_strand_id
1 'polypeptide(L)'
;MFGWGQRNGIGQVVSAACGKDCKWDPESLLGILKLRGNVSQDMANGLGLKLVNMKSDLMEQTGQSHQPTDSTLPEKVYSITGGASGNGLATAKLLAREGAAAIWIADVQAELFDKARSELNETNNNTKIYLDRVDVGDSAQVHQWVQRMVSESGGIHGSANAAGIVDPVLPMGRRGTGSRPPYGRGVATHLSLRAMLKMEKVSNPAIVNVASIAALTTGMGGYAYGASKAACDYFNQSVAKDGFGRVLGINSVLPGPTLTPLSKDRATNGINGRRGTTPIYPEDVARTIVWLLSEHSFTVNGASVPVGQGRP
;
A
#
# COMPACT_ATOMS: atom_id res chain seq x y z
N MET A 1 30.93 1.55 -48.14
CA MET A 1 29.74 2.30 -48.57
C MET A 1 28.53 1.51 -48.09
N PHE A 2 27.61 1.97 -47.24
CA PHE A 2 27.03 3.29 -46.95
C PHE A 2 26.77 3.34 -45.42
N GLY A 3 27.02 4.41 -44.65
CA GLY A 3 26.55 5.78 -44.79
C GLY A 3 25.35 6.03 -43.88
N TRP A 4 25.52 6.10 -42.56
CA TRP A 4 24.46 6.53 -41.62
C TRP A 4 24.33 8.05 -41.67
N GLY A 5 23.37 8.54 -42.46
CA GLY A 5 22.96 9.94 -42.47
C GLY A 5 21.91 10.21 -41.39
N GLN A 6 22.14 11.24 -40.58
CA GLN A 6 21.12 11.83 -39.71
C GLN A 6 19.89 12.22 -40.54
N ARG A 7 18.71 11.70 -40.16
CA ARG A 7 17.42 12.31 -40.52
C ARG A 7 16.48 12.28 -39.31
N ASN A 8 16.08 13.48 -38.89
CA ASN A 8 15.14 13.76 -37.81
C ASN A 8 13.79 13.07 -38.05
N GLY A 9 13.37 12.22 -37.12
CA GLY A 9 12.18 11.39 -37.24
C GLY A 9 11.30 11.38 -35.99
N ILE A 10 10.90 12.56 -35.49
CA ILE A 10 9.87 12.66 -34.43
C ILE A 10 8.45 12.65 -35.02
N GLY A 11 8.29 13.02 -36.30
CA GLY A 11 6.97 13.10 -36.95
C GLY A 11 6.28 11.77 -37.28
N GLN A 12 7.01 10.63 -37.29
CA GLN A 12 6.43 9.35 -37.72
C GLN A 12 6.07 8.37 -36.61
N VAL A 13 6.56 8.56 -35.38
CA VAL A 13 6.17 7.67 -34.25
C VAL A 13 4.77 8.03 -33.71
N VAL A 14 4.31 9.26 -33.91
CA VAL A 14 2.99 9.73 -33.46
C VAL A 14 1.84 9.31 -34.39
N SER A 15 2.13 8.96 -35.66
CA SER A 15 1.10 8.57 -36.63
C SER A 15 0.73 7.08 -36.62
N ALA A 16 1.48 6.22 -35.92
CA ALA A 16 1.30 4.77 -36.01
C ALA A 16 0.44 4.15 -34.89
N ALA A 17 0.06 4.91 -33.85
CA ALA A 17 -0.58 4.33 -32.65
C ALA A 17 -1.99 4.84 -32.32
N CYS A 18 -2.56 5.79 -33.07
CA CYS A 18 -3.96 6.21 -32.85
C CYS A 18 -4.58 6.76 -34.14
N GLY A 19 -5.78 6.27 -34.47
CA GLY A 19 -6.64 6.88 -35.47
C GLY A 19 -7.03 8.31 -35.11
N LYS A 20 -7.66 9.01 -36.07
CA LYS A 20 -7.87 10.47 -36.12
C LYS A 20 -8.65 11.13 -34.97
N ASP A 21 -9.02 10.41 -33.91
CA ASP A 21 -9.94 10.87 -32.86
C ASP A 21 -9.38 10.82 -31.42
N CYS A 22 -8.06 10.76 -31.23
CA CYS A 22 -7.48 10.72 -29.88
C CYS A 22 -7.30 12.12 -29.27
N LYS A 23 -8.18 12.50 -28.35
CA LYS A 23 -8.02 13.68 -27.49
C LYS A 23 -7.15 13.34 -26.28
N TRP A 24 -5.83 13.40 -26.44
CA TRP A 24 -4.94 13.52 -25.28
C TRP A 24 -4.91 14.98 -24.83
N ASP A 25 -5.06 15.20 -23.54
CA ASP A 25 -4.86 16.51 -22.94
C ASP A 25 -3.36 16.91 -23.07
N PRO A 26 -3.05 18.18 -23.38
CA PRO A 26 -1.67 18.67 -23.48
C PRO A 26 -0.78 18.38 -22.26
N GLU A 27 -1.32 18.37 -21.04
CA GLU A 27 -0.56 18.10 -19.81
C GLU A 27 -0.09 16.64 -19.73
N SER A 28 -0.92 15.71 -20.18
CA SER A 28 -0.61 14.28 -20.24
C SER A 28 0.56 13.98 -21.20
N LEU A 29 0.63 14.69 -22.32
CA LEU A 29 1.72 14.59 -23.30
C LEU A 29 3.03 15.21 -22.77
N LEU A 30 2.91 16.28 -21.98
CA LEU A 30 4.02 16.96 -21.31
C LEU A 30 4.65 16.11 -20.20
N GLY A 31 3.87 15.32 -19.47
CA GLY A 31 4.39 14.37 -18.48
C GLY A 31 5.36 13.35 -19.11
N ILE A 32 5.02 12.86 -20.31
CA ILE A 32 5.85 11.93 -21.08
C ILE A 32 7.12 12.61 -21.62
N LEU A 33 7.04 13.87 -22.05
CA LEU A 33 8.19 14.63 -22.57
C LEU A 33 9.16 15.06 -21.47
N LYS A 34 8.67 15.43 -20.28
CA LYS A 34 9.49 15.73 -19.09
C LYS A 34 10.30 14.51 -18.64
N LEU A 35 9.72 13.31 -18.70
CA LEU A 35 10.41 12.05 -18.40
C LEU A 35 11.54 11.70 -19.39
N ARG A 36 11.54 12.32 -20.58
CA ARG A 36 12.52 12.05 -21.65
C ARG A 36 13.55 13.18 -21.86
N GLY A 37 13.53 14.24 -21.05
CA GLY A 37 14.58 15.26 -21.01
C GLY A 37 14.74 16.16 -22.25
N ASN A 38 13.74 16.20 -23.14
CA ASN A 38 13.87 16.87 -24.46
C ASN A 38 12.93 18.08 -24.62
N VAL A 39 12.92 19.02 -23.67
CA VAL A 39 12.17 20.30 -23.80
C VAL A 39 13.16 21.45 -23.80
N SER A 40 13.25 22.21 -24.90
CA SER A 40 14.10 23.39 -24.99
C SER A 40 13.44 24.62 -24.33
N GLN A 41 14.27 25.61 -23.96
CA GLN A 41 13.80 26.84 -23.33
C GLN A 41 12.79 27.61 -24.19
N ASP A 42 12.98 27.61 -25.50
CA ASP A 42 12.10 28.30 -26.45
C ASP A 42 10.71 27.65 -26.54
N MET A 43 10.64 26.31 -26.43
CA MET A 43 9.36 25.59 -26.38
C MET A 43 8.58 25.87 -25.10
N ALA A 44 9.27 26.00 -23.96
CA ALA A 44 8.63 26.35 -22.69
C ALA A 44 8.12 27.79 -22.67
N ASN A 45 8.92 28.73 -23.19
CA ASN A 45 8.55 30.14 -23.27
C ASN A 45 7.34 30.37 -24.19
N GLY A 46 7.25 29.68 -25.33
CA GLY A 46 6.11 29.76 -26.25
C GLY A 46 4.78 29.22 -25.66
N LEU A 47 4.86 28.43 -24.59
CA LEU A 47 3.71 27.89 -23.86
C LEU A 47 3.42 28.64 -22.55
N GLY A 48 4.13 29.72 -22.25
CA GLY A 48 3.97 30.49 -21.00
C GLY A 48 4.46 29.75 -19.74
N LEU A 49 5.32 28.73 -19.90
CA LEU A 49 5.81 27.89 -18.81
C LEU A 49 7.24 28.27 -18.42
N LYS A 50 7.52 28.31 -17.11
CA LYS A 50 8.86 28.55 -16.57
C LYS A 50 9.58 27.21 -16.40
N LEU A 51 10.70 27.02 -17.11
CA LEU A 51 11.63 25.92 -16.83
C LEU A 51 12.38 26.19 -15.52
N VAL A 52 12.39 25.20 -14.64
CA VAL A 52 13.00 25.25 -13.31
C VAL A 52 14.40 24.64 -13.44
N ASN A 53 15.44 25.37 -13.06
CA ASN A 53 16.83 24.89 -13.17
C ASN A 53 17.18 24.11 -11.91
N MET A 54 17.03 22.79 -12.00
CA MET A 54 17.20 21.87 -10.87
C MET A 54 18.49 22.10 -10.07
N LYS A 55 19.61 22.46 -10.72
CA LYS A 55 20.89 22.67 -10.00
C LYS A 55 20.91 23.92 -9.12
N SER A 56 20.36 25.05 -9.58
CA SER A 56 20.37 26.29 -8.79
C SER A 56 19.37 26.23 -7.64
N ASP A 57 18.21 25.61 -7.89
CA ASP A 57 17.13 25.55 -6.91
C ASP A 57 17.43 24.50 -5.82
N LEU A 58 18.15 23.42 -6.16
CA LEU A 58 18.69 22.48 -5.18
C LEU A 58 19.75 23.14 -4.29
N MET A 59 20.60 24.02 -4.83
CA MET A 59 21.63 24.72 -4.05
C MET A 59 21.02 25.73 -3.06
N GLU A 60 19.92 26.39 -3.41
CA GLU A 60 19.20 27.30 -2.50
C GLU A 60 18.48 26.55 -1.36
N GLN A 61 18.06 25.30 -1.57
CA GLN A 61 17.40 24.47 -0.56
C GLN A 61 18.36 23.75 0.41
N THR A 62 19.67 23.70 0.12
CA THR A 62 20.64 22.97 0.96
C THR A 62 20.83 23.51 2.38
N GLY A 63 20.31 24.71 2.70
CA GLY A 63 20.39 25.33 4.02
C GLY A 63 19.18 25.09 4.94
N GLN A 64 18.08 24.51 4.44
CA GLN A 64 16.87 24.26 5.23
C GLN A 64 16.75 22.78 5.57
N SER A 65 17.02 22.42 6.84
CA SER A 65 16.73 21.08 7.34
C SER A 65 15.23 20.82 7.22
N HIS A 66 14.81 19.74 6.56
CA HIS A 66 13.43 19.26 6.63
C HIS A 66 13.18 18.73 8.05
N GLN A 67 12.70 19.60 8.94
CA GLN A 67 12.31 19.20 10.29
C GLN A 67 11.05 18.33 10.16
N PRO A 68 11.05 17.09 10.69
CA PRO A 68 9.85 16.29 10.74
C PRO A 68 8.79 17.06 11.53
N THR A 69 7.64 17.34 10.94
CA THR A 69 6.50 17.83 11.72
C THR A 69 6.10 16.73 12.70
N ASP A 70 5.78 17.08 13.95
CA ASP A 70 5.31 16.16 14.99
C ASP A 70 4.34 15.12 14.41
N SER A 71 4.49 13.85 14.83
CA SER A 71 3.82 12.67 14.30
C SER A 71 2.39 12.97 13.84
N THR A 72 2.15 13.14 12.53
CA THR A 72 0.85 13.63 12.02
C THR A 72 -0.25 12.56 12.05
N LEU A 73 -0.11 11.52 12.86
CA LEU A 73 -1.09 10.46 13.01
C LEU A 73 -2.42 10.91 13.65
N PRO A 74 -2.45 11.89 14.58
CA PRO A 74 -3.68 12.43 15.15
C PRO A 74 -4.59 13.04 14.10
N GLU A 75 -5.88 13.05 14.40
CA GLU A 75 -6.92 13.71 13.58
C GLU A 75 -7.09 13.14 12.15
N LYS A 76 -6.36 12.08 11.81
CA LYS A 76 -6.44 11.38 10.53
C LYS A 76 -7.42 10.21 10.56
N VAL A 77 -7.85 9.82 9.36
CA VAL A 77 -8.82 8.73 9.11
C VAL A 77 -8.09 7.53 8.50
N TYR A 78 -8.24 6.36 9.11
CA TYR A 78 -7.56 5.14 8.67
C TYR A 78 -8.54 4.04 8.30
N SER A 79 -8.24 3.32 7.21
CA SER A 79 -8.95 2.11 6.81
C SER A 79 -8.11 0.87 7.09
N ILE A 80 -8.71 -0.15 7.69
CA ILE A 80 -8.05 -1.41 8.03
C ILE A 80 -8.90 -2.58 7.55
N THR A 81 -8.36 -3.39 6.65
CA THR A 81 -8.99 -4.67 6.28
C THR A 81 -8.38 -5.81 7.11
N GLY A 82 -9.18 -6.79 7.53
CA GLY A 82 -8.73 -7.82 8.47
C GLY A 82 -8.49 -7.27 9.88
N GLY A 83 -9.23 -6.23 10.26
CA GLY A 83 -9.01 -5.46 11.48
C GLY A 83 -9.66 -6.02 12.74
N ALA A 84 -10.44 -7.11 12.66
CA ALA A 84 -11.11 -7.67 13.83
C ALA A 84 -10.18 -8.57 14.69
N SER A 85 -9.00 -8.93 14.19
CA SER A 85 -8.04 -9.76 14.92
C SER A 85 -6.58 -9.57 14.47
N GLY A 86 -5.64 -10.20 15.17
CA GLY A 86 -4.24 -10.33 14.75
C GLY A 86 -3.56 -8.99 14.44
N ASN A 87 -2.83 -8.94 13.32
CA ASN A 87 -2.07 -7.75 12.92
C ASN A 87 -2.96 -6.53 12.67
N GLY A 88 -4.16 -6.74 12.11
CA GLY A 88 -5.09 -5.64 11.83
C GLY A 88 -5.61 -5.00 13.13
N LEU A 89 -6.05 -5.81 14.10
CA LEU A 89 -6.51 -5.29 15.40
C LEU A 89 -5.37 -4.62 16.19
N ALA A 90 -4.17 -5.20 16.18
CA ALA A 90 -3.01 -4.57 16.82
C ALA A 90 -2.65 -3.22 16.17
N THR A 91 -2.78 -3.12 14.84
CA THR A 91 -2.61 -1.85 14.11
C THR A 91 -3.69 -0.85 14.49
N ALA A 92 -4.96 -1.26 14.55
CA ALA A 92 -6.07 -0.41 14.96
C ALA A 92 -5.87 0.15 16.37
N LYS A 93 -5.45 -0.71 17.31
CA LYS A 93 -5.10 -0.30 18.67
C LYS A 93 -3.99 0.73 18.71
N LEU A 94 -2.91 0.50 17.97
CA LEU A 94 -1.80 1.44 17.95
C LEU A 94 -2.22 2.79 17.34
N LEU A 95 -2.96 2.79 16.23
CA LEU A 95 -3.51 4.03 15.64
C LEU A 95 -4.44 4.78 16.60
N ALA A 96 -5.26 4.06 17.37
CA ALA A 96 -6.11 4.67 18.39
C ALA A 96 -5.27 5.31 19.51
N ARG A 97 -4.19 4.66 19.96
CA ARG A 97 -3.24 5.24 20.93
C ARG A 97 -2.58 6.51 20.40
N GLU A 98 -2.23 6.53 19.12
CA GLU A 98 -1.63 7.68 18.42
C GLU A 98 -2.65 8.78 18.08
N GLY A 99 -3.91 8.68 18.54
CA GLY A 99 -4.89 9.76 18.44
C GLY A 99 -5.62 9.86 17.10
N ALA A 100 -5.71 8.77 16.33
CA ALA A 100 -6.51 8.73 15.11
C ALA A 100 -7.94 9.28 15.34
N ALA A 101 -8.43 10.13 14.43
CA ALA A 101 -9.80 10.65 14.50
C ALA A 101 -10.84 9.55 14.25
N ALA A 102 -10.58 8.72 13.24
CA ALA A 102 -11.48 7.63 12.88
C ALA A 102 -10.71 6.42 12.36
N ILE A 103 -11.18 5.23 12.74
CA ILE A 103 -10.68 3.95 12.25
C ILE A 103 -11.88 3.16 11.69
N TRP A 104 -11.78 2.85 10.41
CA TRP A 104 -12.73 2.00 9.70
C TRP A 104 -12.16 0.60 9.59
N ILE A 105 -12.86 -0.38 10.15
CA ILE A 105 -12.47 -1.78 10.14
C ILE A 105 -13.43 -2.58 9.26
N ALA A 106 -12.86 -3.22 8.25
CA ALA A 106 -13.51 -4.22 7.41
C ALA A 106 -13.01 -5.62 7.79
N ASP A 107 -13.92 -6.54 8.13
CA ASP A 107 -13.59 -7.94 8.37
C ASP A 107 -14.78 -8.84 8.00
N VAL A 108 -14.54 -10.13 7.76
CA VAL A 108 -15.61 -11.11 7.54
C VAL A 108 -16.13 -11.69 8.86
N GLN A 109 -15.30 -11.67 9.92
CA GLN A 109 -15.59 -12.21 11.25
C GLN A 109 -16.35 -11.19 12.11
N ALA A 110 -17.60 -10.92 11.76
CA ALA A 110 -18.45 -9.96 12.47
C ALA A 110 -18.69 -10.34 13.94
N GLU A 111 -18.61 -11.63 14.27
CA GLU A 111 -18.68 -12.14 15.64
C GLU A 111 -17.57 -11.62 16.57
N LEU A 112 -16.46 -11.11 16.01
CA LEU A 112 -15.37 -10.51 16.79
C LEU A 112 -15.55 -9.00 17.03
N PHE A 113 -16.56 -8.37 16.44
CA PHE A 113 -16.71 -6.91 16.44
C PHE A 113 -16.95 -6.33 17.83
N ASP A 114 -17.78 -6.96 18.66
CA ASP A 114 -18.05 -6.44 20.01
C ASP A 114 -16.79 -6.42 20.86
N LYS A 115 -15.99 -7.49 20.79
CA LYS A 115 -14.69 -7.57 21.45
C LYS A 115 -13.72 -6.52 20.91
N ALA A 116 -13.59 -6.41 19.58
CA ALA A 116 -12.70 -5.42 18.96
C ALA A 116 -13.09 -3.98 19.36
N ARG A 117 -14.39 -3.67 19.37
CA ARG A 117 -14.90 -2.35 19.81
C ARG A 117 -14.55 -2.08 21.27
N SER A 118 -14.77 -3.03 22.18
CA SER A 118 -14.42 -2.86 23.60
C SER A 118 -12.95 -2.54 23.76
N GLU A 119 -12.08 -3.37 23.19
CA GLU A 119 -10.63 -3.22 23.33
C GLU A 119 -10.09 -1.91 22.73
N LEU A 120 -10.70 -1.41 21.65
CA LEU A 120 -10.31 -0.15 21.03
C LEU A 120 -10.83 1.06 21.81
N ASN A 121 -12.06 1.02 22.34
CA ASN A 121 -12.60 2.07 23.20
C ASN A 121 -11.83 2.16 24.52
N GLU A 122 -11.40 1.03 25.09
CA GLU A 122 -10.48 0.97 26.24
C GLU A 122 -9.12 1.61 25.93
N THR A 123 -8.69 1.54 24.66
CA THR A 123 -7.42 2.10 24.21
C THR A 123 -7.50 3.61 24.03
N ASN A 124 -8.53 4.10 23.35
CA ASN A 124 -8.82 5.53 23.23
C ASN A 124 -10.30 5.73 22.85
N ASN A 125 -11.10 6.20 23.81
CA ASN A 125 -12.53 6.42 23.61
C ASN A 125 -12.86 7.64 22.73
N ASN A 126 -11.88 8.48 22.39
CA ASN A 126 -12.08 9.63 21.50
C ASN A 126 -11.99 9.26 20.02
N THR A 127 -11.37 8.11 19.69
CA THR A 127 -11.26 7.63 18.31
C THR A 127 -12.60 7.07 17.85
N LYS A 128 -13.14 7.58 16.73
CA LYS A 128 -14.39 7.04 16.14
C LYS A 128 -14.12 5.68 15.52
N ILE A 129 -14.96 4.68 15.82
CA ILE A 129 -14.77 3.30 15.35
C ILE A 129 -15.95 2.82 14.53
N TYR A 130 -15.67 2.50 13.27
CA TYR A 130 -16.60 1.90 12.33
C TYR A 130 -16.20 0.44 12.09
N LEU A 131 -17.17 -0.47 12.20
CA LEU A 131 -16.98 -1.91 12.04
C LEU A 131 -17.99 -2.39 11.01
N ASP A 132 -17.50 -2.82 9.86
CA ASP A 132 -18.32 -3.25 8.73
C ASP A 132 -17.95 -4.68 8.32
N ARG A 133 -18.98 -5.53 8.15
CA ARG A 133 -18.77 -6.87 7.63
C ARG A 133 -18.53 -6.80 6.12
N VAL A 134 -17.28 -7.00 5.70
CA VAL A 134 -16.85 -6.84 4.29
C VAL A 134 -15.94 -7.99 3.89
N ASP A 135 -16.32 -8.74 2.85
CA ASP A 135 -15.40 -9.67 2.17
C ASP A 135 -14.55 -8.88 1.15
N VAL A 136 -13.25 -8.76 1.41
CA VAL A 136 -12.33 -8.10 0.47
C VAL A 136 -12.22 -8.83 -0.88
N GLY A 137 -12.61 -10.11 -0.95
CA GLY A 137 -12.73 -10.85 -2.19
C GLY A 137 -13.89 -10.42 -3.09
N ASP A 138 -14.83 -9.61 -2.56
CA ASP A 138 -15.94 -9.03 -3.29
C ASP A 138 -15.71 -7.53 -3.52
N SER A 139 -15.40 -7.15 -4.76
CA SER A 139 -15.11 -5.76 -5.10
C SER A 139 -16.28 -4.80 -4.91
N ALA A 140 -17.52 -5.27 -5.00
CA ALA A 140 -18.69 -4.42 -4.80
C ALA A 140 -18.81 -4.02 -3.32
N GLN A 141 -18.56 -4.96 -2.41
CA GLN A 141 -18.56 -4.68 -0.97
C GLN A 141 -17.44 -3.70 -0.58
N VAL A 142 -16.22 -3.90 -1.09
CA VAL A 142 -15.10 -2.97 -0.82
C VAL A 142 -15.39 -1.58 -1.39
N HIS A 143 -16.01 -1.51 -2.58
CA HIS A 143 -16.38 -0.23 -3.19
C HIS A 143 -17.39 0.55 -2.34
N GLN A 144 -18.46 -0.11 -1.90
CA GLN A 144 -19.47 0.49 -1.03
C GLN A 144 -18.88 0.96 0.30
N TRP A 145 -17.99 0.15 0.88
CA TRP A 145 -17.31 0.48 2.14
C TRP A 145 -16.42 1.73 1.99
N VAL A 146 -15.61 1.81 0.93
CA VAL A 146 -14.77 2.98 0.65
C VAL A 146 -15.62 4.22 0.35
N GLN A 147 -16.71 4.09 -0.40
CA GLN A 147 -17.62 5.20 -0.68
C GLN A 147 -18.25 5.75 0.60
N ARG A 148 -18.72 4.87 1.49
CA ARG A 148 -19.28 5.24 2.78
C ARG A 148 -18.26 5.99 3.63
N MET A 149 -17.04 5.47 3.73
CA MET A 149 -15.93 6.09 4.45
C MET A 149 -15.62 7.50 3.94
N VAL A 150 -15.50 7.68 2.62
CA VAL A 150 -15.28 9.00 2.02
C VAL A 150 -16.46 9.94 2.30
N SER A 151 -17.70 9.45 2.23
CA SER A 151 -18.88 10.27 2.48
C SER A 151 -19.05 10.71 3.94
N GLU A 152 -18.73 9.84 4.90
CA GLU A 152 -18.93 10.10 6.33
C GLU A 152 -17.71 10.74 7.01
N SER A 153 -16.49 10.46 6.53
CA SER A 153 -15.24 10.94 7.12
C SER A 153 -14.47 11.93 6.24
N GLY A 154 -14.97 12.24 5.04
CA GLY A 154 -14.38 13.23 4.13
C GLY A 154 -13.12 12.77 3.39
N GLY A 155 -12.60 11.56 3.68
CA GLY A 155 -11.41 11.02 3.01
C GLY A 155 -10.75 9.88 3.76
N ILE A 156 -9.62 9.42 3.22
CA ILE A 156 -8.80 8.33 3.77
C ILE A 156 -7.35 8.79 3.80
N HIS A 157 -6.76 8.87 4.98
CA HIS A 157 -5.40 9.34 5.17
C HIS A 157 -4.39 8.18 5.22
N GLY A 158 -4.83 7.00 5.67
CA GLY A 158 -3.99 5.81 5.68
C GLY A 158 -4.81 4.54 5.46
N SER A 159 -4.23 3.55 4.78
CA SER A 159 -4.86 2.24 4.58
C SER A 159 -3.92 1.11 4.96
N ALA A 160 -4.30 0.30 5.94
CA ALA A 160 -3.61 -0.93 6.32
C ALA A 160 -4.38 -2.15 5.78
N ASN A 161 -3.84 -2.80 4.75
CA ASN A 161 -4.48 -3.93 4.12
C ASN A 161 -3.96 -5.25 4.71
N ALA A 162 -4.54 -5.65 5.85
CA ALA A 162 -4.11 -6.82 6.61
C ALA A 162 -4.93 -8.10 6.33
N ALA A 163 -6.07 -8.00 5.66
CA ALA A 163 -6.93 -9.14 5.33
C ALA A 163 -6.15 -10.22 4.54
N GLY A 164 -6.29 -11.47 4.96
CA GLY A 164 -5.64 -12.61 4.30
C GLY A 164 -6.19 -13.94 4.78
N ILE A 165 -6.17 -14.91 3.89
CA ILE A 165 -6.50 -16.31 4.15
C ILE A 165 -5.22 -17.11 3.94
N VAL A 166 -5.01 -18.15 4.75
CA VAL A 166 -3.91 -19.09 4.58
C VAL A 166 -4.48 -20.39 4.05
N ASP A 167 -4.02 -20.82 2.89
CA ASP A 167 -4.30 -22.17 2.41
C ASP A 167 -3.48 -23.20 3.20
N PRO A 168 -4.03 -24.40 3.44
CA PRO A 168 -3.26 -25.50 4.00
C PRO A 168 -2.07 -25.84 3.09
N VAL A 169 -0.93 -26.18 3.70
CA VAL A 169 0.27 -26.64 2.99
C VAL A 169 -0.03 -28.00 2.37
N LEU A 170 -0.06 -28.08 1.04
CA LEU A 170 -0.33 -29.32 0.32
C LEU A 170 0.93 -29.82 -0.41
N PRO A 171 1.17 -31.15 -0.41
CA PRO A 171 2.20 -31.75 -1.25
C PRO A 171 2.01 -31.37 -2.72
N MET A 172 3.09 -31.25 -3.47
CA MET A 172 3.01 -31.05 -4.92
C MET A 172 2.14 -32.15 -5.56
N GLY A 173 1.24 -31.75 -6.45
CA GLY A 173 0.34 -32.66 -7.17
C GLY A 173 -1.02 -32.92 -6.52
N ARG A 174 -1.29 -32.46 -5.29
CA ARG A 174 -2.66 -32.44 -4.73
C ARG A 174 -3.34 -31.11 -5.05
N ARG A 175 -4.56 -31.15 -5.60
CA ARG A 175 -5.41 -29.96 -5.76
C ARG A 175 -5.69 -29.38 -4.38
N GLY A 176 -5.11 -28.23 -4.08
CA GLY A 176 -5.67 -27.34 -3.08
C GLY A 176 -6.99 -26.78 -3.55
N THR A 177 -7.82 -26.37 -2.60
CA THR A 177 -9.18 -25.83 -2.79
C THR A 177 -9.22 -24.48 -3.53
N GLY A 178 -8.23 -24.18 -4.37
CA GLY A 178 -8.07 -22.91 -5.06
C GLY A 178 -7.52 -21.88 -4.10
N SER A 179 -6.20 -21.66 -4.14
CA SER A 179 -5.62 -20.48 -3.52
C SER A 179 -6.31 -19.27 -4.10
N ARG A 180 -7.20 -18.65 -3.32
CA ARG A 180 -7.91 -17.46 -3.78
C ARG A 180 -6.81 -16.44 -4.09
N PRO A 181 -6.73 -15.92 -5.33
CA PRO A 181 -5.66 -15.00 -5.70
C PRO A 181 -5.59 -13.84 -4.69
N PRO A 182 -4.45 -13.17 -4.53
CA PRO A 182 -4.31 -12.00 -3.64
C PRO A 182 -5.21 -10.81 -3.99
N TYR A 183 -6.14 -11.00 -4.93
CA TYR A 183 -7.08 -10.07 -5.51
C TYR A 183 -7.74 -9.16 -4.47
N GLY A 184 -8.17 -9.69 -3.32
CA GLY A 184 -8.88 -8.87 -2.33
C GLY A 184 -8.04 -7.72 -1.75
N ARG A 185 -6.75 -7.94 -1.49
CA ARG A 185 -5.85 -6.85 -1.06
C ARG A 185 -5.58 -5.85 -2.19
N GLY A 186 -5.47 -6.35 -3.43
CA GLY A 186 -5.30 -5.51 -4.61
C GLY A 186 -6.50 -4.58 -4.83
N VAL A 187 -7.72 -5.10 -4.65
CA VAL A 187 -8.97 -4.34 -4.73
C VAL A 187 -9.04 -3.26 -3.65
N ALA A 188 -8.75 -3.61 -2.39
CA ALA A 188 -8.70 -2.62 -1.31
C ALA A 188 -7.65 -1.53 -1.59
N THR A 189 -6.44 -1.91 -2.02
CA THR A 189 -5.39 -0.95 -2.43
C THR A 189 -5.87 -0.03 -3.54
N HIS A 190 -6.44 -0.59 -4.61
CA HIS A 190 -6.88 0.18 -5.77
C HIS A 190 -7.99 1.18 -5.42
N LEU A 191 -8.98 0.76 -4.62
CA LEU A 191 -10.11 1.60 -4.25
C LEU A 191 -9.73 2.68 -3.23
N SER A 192 -8.91 2.33 -2.23
CA SER A 192 -8.34 3.32 -1.29
C SER A 192 -7.46 4.33 -2.02
N LEU A 193 -6.60 3.88 -2.94
CA LEU A 193 -5.79 4.76 -3.80
C LEU A 193 -6.67 5.73 -4.58
N ARG A 194 -7.72 5.24 -5.24
CA ARG A 194 -8.65 6.10 -6.01
C ARG A 194 -9.37 7.12 -5.13
N ALA A 195 -9.67 6.79 -3.89
CA ALA A 195 -10.24 7.73 -2.92
C ALA A 195 -9.20 8.78 -2.51
N MET A 196 -8.00 8.35 -2.13
CA MET A 196 -6.88 9.21 -1.73
C MET A 196 -6.49 10.21 -2.83
N LEU A 197 -6.46 9.78 -4.10
CA LEU A 197 -6.13 10.64 -5.24
C LEU A 197 -7.16 11.74 -5.52
N LYS A 198 -8.37 11.64 -4.97
CA LYS A 198 -9.43 12.66 -5.09
C LYS A 198 -9.45 13.65 -3.94
N MET A 199 -8.63 13.45 -2.91
CA MET A 199 -8.58 14.35 -1.76
C MET A 199 -7.83 15.63 -2.16
N GLU A 200 -8.50 16.78 -2.05
CA GLU A 200 -7.94 18.09 -2.39
C GLU A 200 -6.88 18.57 -1.37
N LYS A 201 -6.85 17.98 -0.17
CA LYS A 201 -5.89 18.31 0.89
C LYS A 201 -4.70 17.34 0.87
N VAL A 202 -3.52 17.92 0.68
CA VAL A 202 -2.21 17.28 0.83
C VAL A 202 -2.07 16.76 2.25
N SER A 203 -2.36 15.48 2.46
CA SER A 203 -2.26 14.83 3.77
C SER A 203 -1.25 13.69 3.81
N ASN A 204 -0.38 13.65 2.80
CA ASN A 204 0.64 12.62 2.57
C ASN A 204 0.08 11.22 2.83
N PRO A 205 -0.98 10.82 2.12
CA PRO A 205 -1.62 9.56 2.39
C PRO A 205 -0.64 8.38 2.26
N ALA A 206 -0.96 7.28 2.94
CA ALA A 206 -0.11 6.10 2.90
C ALA A 206 -0.94 4.82 2.81
N ILE A 207 -0.44 3.84 2.04
CA ILE A 207 -1.00 2.49 1.97
C ILE A 207 0.07 1.51 2.40
N VAL A 208 -0.28 0.64 3.34
CA VAL A 208 0.57 -0.45 3.82
C VAL A 208 -0.11 -1.78 3.58
N ASN A 209 0.50 -2.61 2.75
CA ASN A 209 0.04 -3.96 2.46
C ASN A 209 0.74 -5.00 3.34
N VAL A 210 -0.03 -5.86 4.03
CA VAL A 210 0.56 -6.96 4.82
C VAL A 210 0.75 -8.19 3.93
N ALA A 211 2.00 -8.42 3.53
CA ALA A 211 2.43 -9.58 2.76
C ALA A 211 2.86 -10.72 3.70
N SER A 212 4.09 -11.21 3.58
CA SER A 212 4.72 -12.22 4.45
C SER A 212 6.19 -12.36 4.05
N ILE A 213 7.06 -12.79 4.97
CA ILE A 213 8.43 -13.20 4.63
C ILE A 213 8.46 -14.31 3.56
N ALA A 214 7.37 -15.07 3.43
CA ALA A 214 7.20 -16.07 2.37
C ALA A 214 7.22 -15.50 0.94
N ALA A 215 7.10 -14.17 0.78
CA ALA A 215 7.33 -13.51 -0.51
C ALA A 215 8.79 -13.58 -0.96
N LEU A 216 9.73 -13.61 -0.01
CA LEU A 216 11.18 -13.64 -0.26
C LEU A 216 11.74 -15.05 -0.09
N THR A 217 11.32 -15.74 0.97
CA THR A 217 11.85 -17.07 1.31
C THR A 217 10.74 -18.06 1.63
N THR A 218 10.61 -19.12 0.81
CA THR A 218 9.70 -20.24 1.11
C THR A 218 10.46 -21.51 1.43
N GLY A 219 10.04 -22.20 2.49
CA GLY A 219 10.44 -23.59 2.71
C GLY A 219 9.60 -24.57 1.87
N MET A 220 10.05 -25.82 1.82
CA MET A 220 9.43 -26.92 1.08
C MET A 220 7.91 -27.03 1.37
N GLY A 221 7.10 -27.19 0.30
CA GLY A 221 5.63 -27.25 0.37
C GLY A 221 4.92 -25.89 0.38
N GLY A 222 5.63 -24.77 0.51
CA GLY A 222 5.04 -23.42 0.61
C GLY A 222 4.80 -22.70 -0.71
N TYR A 223 4.94 -23.35 -1.87
CA TYR A 223 5.04 -22.67 -3.18
C TYR A 223 3.82 -21.81 -3.53
N ALA A 224 2.59 -22.30 -3.32
CA ALA A 224 1.37 -21.55 -3.63
C ALA A 224 1.20 -20.31 -2.73
N TYR A 225 1.46 -20.48 -1.43
CA TYR A 225 1.42 -19.38 -0.46
C TYR A 225 2.52 -18.36 -0.74
N GLY A 226 3.74 -18.81 -1.02
CA GLY A 226 4.87 -17.97 -1.41
C GLY A 226 4.59 -17.17 -2.66
N ALA A 227 4.15 -17.82 -3.73
CA ALA A 227 3.80 -17.17 -4.99
C ALA A 227 2.71 -16.11 -4.79
N SER A 228 1.66 -16.42 -4.01
CA SER A 228 0.60 -15.45 -3.68
C SER A 228 1.12 -14.24 -2.91
N LYS A 229 2.05 -14.44 -1.95
CA LYS A 229 2.65 -13.37 -1.16
C LYS A 229 3.70 -12.57 -1.95
N ALA A 230 4.46 -13.21 -2.82
CA ALA A 230 5.35 -12.55 -3.79
C ALA A 230 4.55 -11.70 -4.79
N ALA A 231 3.40 -12.20 -5.27
CA ALA A 231 2.50 -11.43 -6.12
C ALA A 231 1.91 -10.22 -5.38
N CYS A 232 1.53 -10.35 -4.11
CA CYS A 232 1.12 -9.20 -3.28
C CYS A 232 2.22 -8.13 -3.22
N ASP A 233 3.45 -8.55 -2.94
CA ASP A 233 4.58 -7.65 -2.74
C ASP A 233 4.99 -6.96 -4.05
N TYR A 234 5.06 -7.71 -5.14
CA TYR A 234 5.34 -7.18 -6.47
C TYR A 234 4.24 -6.23 -6.96
N PHE A 235 2.97 -6.54 -6.69
CA PHE A 235 1.85 -5.63 -6.95
C PHE A 235 2.06 -4.30 -6.21
N ASN A 236 2.45 -4.34 -4.93
CA ASN A 236 2.72 -3.13 -4.16
C ASN A 236 3.83 -2.27 -4.79
N GLN A 237 4.96 -2.89 -5.17
CA GLN A 237 6.06 -2.20 -5.84
C GLN A 237 5.64 -1.60 -7.19
N SER A 238 4.75 -2.27 -7.92
CA SER A 238 4.25 -1.80 -9.21
C SER A 238 3.34 -0.58 -9.03
N VAL A 239 2.38 -0.65 -8.10
CA VAL A 239 1.48 0.48 -7.81
C VAL A 239 2.27 1.68 -7.24
N ALA A 240 3.29 1.43 -6.42
CA ALA A 240 4.18 2.49 -5.92
C ALA A 240 4.92 3.23 -7.04
N LYS A 241 5.32 2.51 -8.10
CA LYS A 241 5.94 3.10 -9.30
C LYS A 241 4.93 3.87 -10.14
N ASP A 242 3.73 3.32 -10.34
CA ASP A 242 2.65 3.99 -11.08
C ASP A 242 2.17 5.26 -10.35
N GLY A 243 2.24 5.25 -9.01
CA GLY A 243 1.97 6.40 -8.15
C GLY A 243 3.14 7.37 -7.97
N PHE A 244 4.31 7.10 -8.57
CA PHE A 244 5.52 7.91 -8.36
C PHE A 244 5.30 9.38 -8.78
N GLY A 245 5.80 10.30 -7.97
CA GLY A 245 5.60 11.75 -8.14
C GLY A 245 4.28 12.27 -7.56
N ARG A 246 3.41 11.39 -7.06
CA ARG A 246 2.29 11.78 -6.18
C ARG A 246 2.76 11.74 -4.73
N VAL A 247 2.15 12.57 -3.89
CA VAL A 247 2.47 12.68 -2.46
C VAL A 247 1.81 11.54 -1.68
N LEU A 248 2.15 10.28 -2.02
CA LEU A 248 1.55 9.07 -1.46
C LEU A 248 2.62 7.99 -1.24
N GLY A 249 2.72 7.44 -0.03
CA GLY A 249 3.57 6.30 0.27
C GLY A 249 2.84 4.97 0.06
N ILE A 250 3.40 4.04 -0.72
CA ILE A 250 2.82 2.71 -0.92
C ILE A 250 3.86 1.64 -0.60
N ASN A 251 3.73 1.00 0.55
CA ASN A 251 4.74 0.09 1.09
C ASN A 251 4.13 -1.25 1.52
N SER A 252 4.96 -2.27 1.69
CA SER A 252 4.55 -3.56 2.21
C SER A 252 5.36 -3.93 3.45
N VAL A 253 4.70 -4.60 4.39
CA VAL A 253 5.38 -5.29 5.49
C VAL A 253 5.35 -6.79 5.24
N LEU A 254 6.46 -7.46 5.55
CA LEU A 254 6.67 -8.88 5.33
C LEU A 254 6.90 -9.56 6.69
N PRO A 255 5.82 -9.87 7.45
CA PRO A 255 5.98 -10.52 8.74
C PRO A 255 6.55 -11.92 8.61
N GLY A 256 7.45 -12.24 9.55
CA GLY A 256 7.81 -13.62 9.90
C GLY A 256 6.66 -14.36 10.58
N PRO A 257 6.93 -15.50 11.24
CA PRO A 257 5.91 -16.19 12.04
C PRO A 257 5.36 -15.27 13.13
N THR A 258 4.09 -14.87 13.04
CA THR A 258 3.44 -13.97 13.99
C THR A 258 2.37 -14.71 14.79
N LEU A 259 2.28 -14.47 16.10
CA LEU A 259 1.27 -15.05 16.99
C LEU A 259 -0.12 -14.43 16.77
N THR A 260 -0.75 -14.79 15.65
CA THR A 260 -2.13 -14.40 15.30
C THR A 260 -3.04 -15.62 15.31
N PRO A 261 -4.39 -15.46 15.37
CA PRO A 261 -5.32 -16.57 15.19
C PRO A 261 -5.02 -17.38 13.91
N LEU A 262 -4.67 -16.70 12.82
CA LEU A 262 -4.26 -17.30 11.54
C LEU A 262 -3.05 -18.26 11.65
N SER A 263 -2.16 -18.05 12.63
CA SER A 263 -0.99 -18.89 12.87
C SER A 263 -1.23 -20.02 13.87
N LYS A 264 -2.32 -19.99 14.66
CA LYS A 264 -2.65 -21.07 15.61
C LYS A 264 -2.88 -22.40 14.87
N ASP A 265 -3.51 -22.35 13.69
CA ASP A 265 -3.70 -23.51 12.82
C ASP A 265 -2.39 -24.08 12.25
N ARG A 266 -1.31 -23.27 12.19
CA ARG A 266 0.03 -23.73 11.78
C ARG A 266 0.86 -24.27 12.95
N ALA A 267 0.63 -23.74 14.16
CA ALA A 267 1.30 -24.18 15.37
C ALA A 267 0.85 -25.59 15.80
N THR A 268 -0.45 -25.89 15.69
CA THR A 268 -1.00 -27.24 15.91
C THR A 268 -0.43 -28.28 14.94
N ASN A 269 -0.03 -27.86 13.73
CA ASN A 269 0.59 -28.71 12.73
C ASN A 269 2.15 -28.81 12.83
N GLY A 270 2.76 -28.31 13.91
CA GLY A 270 4.19 -28.48 14.19
C GLY A 270 5.15 -27.68 13.29
N ILE A 271 4.65 -26.74 12.48
CA ILE A 271 5.45 -26.00 11.49
C ILE A 271 6.33 -24.92 12.16
N ASN A 272 5.85 -24.32 13.25
CA ASN A 272 6.58 -23.24 13.93
C ASN A 272 7.74 -23.75 14.80
N GLY A 273 7.62 -24.94 15.40
CA GLY A 273 8.66 -25.52 16.26
C GLY A 273 9.86 -26.09 15.49
N ARG A 274 9.69 -26.45 14.21
CA ARG A 274 10.73 -27.13 13.41
C ARG A 274 11.76 -26.21 12.75
N ARG A 275 11.56 -24.88 12.75
CA ARG A 275 12.43 -23.93 12.01
C ARG A 275 13.36 -23.09 12.88
N GLY A 276 13.33 -23.23 14.21
CA GLY A 276 14.19 -22.46 15.12
C GLY A 276 13.94 -20.95 15.11
N THR A 277 12.80 -20.49 14.58
CA THR A 277 12.43 -19.07 14.51
C THR A 277 11.51 -18.72 15.67
N THR A 278 11.90 -17.72 16.48
CA THR A 278 11.04 -17.18 17.54
C THR A 278 9.87 -16.42 16.92
N PRO A 279 8.61 -16.80 17.19
CA PRO A 279 7.46 -16.04 16.73
C PRO A 279 7.47 -14.62 17.29
N ILE A 280 7.08 -13.66 16.46
CA ILE A 280 6.85 -12.27 16.87
C ILE A 280 5.38 -12.05 17.25
N TYR A 281 5.12 -10.92 17.91
CA TYR A 281 3.78 -10.51 18.28
C TYR A 281 3.13 -9.64 17.18
N PRO A 282 1.79 -9.64 17.05
CA PRO A 282 1.07 -8.75 16.14
C PRO A 282 1.44 -7.27 16.33
N GLU A 283 1.74 -6.87 17.58
CA GLU A 283 2.18 -5.54 17.97
C GLU A 283 3.53 -5.17 17.33
N ASP A 284 4.40 -6.15 17.07
CA ASP A 284 5.69 -5.90 16.40
C ASP A 284 5.48 -5.51 14.93
N VAL A 285 4.50 -6.15 14.29
CA VAL A 285 4.09 -5.81 12.92
C VAL A 285 3.37 -4.46 12.90
N ALA A 286 2.47 -4.22 13.86
CA ALA A 286 1.71 -2.97 13.97
C ALA A 286 2.61 -1.74 14.07
N ARG A 287 3.70 -1.80 14.85
CA ARG A 287 4.67 -0.67 14.95
C ARG A 287 5.26 -0.29 13.61
N THR A 288 5.61 -1.27 12.78
CA THR A 288 6.15 -1.01 11.44
C THR A 288 5.07 -0.47 10.49
N ILE A 289 3.85 -1.00 10.57
CA ILE A 289 2.72 -0.49 9.78
C ILE A 289 2.43 0.97 10.13
N VAL A 290 2.34 1.30 11.42
CA VAL A 290 2.03 2.67 11.86
C VAL A 290 3.15 3.65 11.50
N TRP A 291 4.42 3.25 11.60
CA TRP A 291 5.53 4.05 11.09
C TRP A 291 5.39 4.33 9.58
N LEU A 292 5.09 3.31 8.78
CA LEU A 292 4.86 3.44 7.33
C LEU A 292 3.60 4.23 6.96
N LEU A 293 2.67 4.42 7.90
CA LEU A 293 1.49 5.28 7.74
C LEU A 293 1.73 6.72 8.21
N SER A 294 2.87 6.99 8.85
CA SER A 294 3.23 8.30 9.40
C SER A 294 4.17 9.09 8.48
N GLU A 295 4.27 10.41 8.69
CA GLU A 295 5.24 11.27 7.96
C GLU A 295 6.69 10.85 8.17
N HIS A 296 7.01 10.10 9.24
CA HIS A 296 8.36 9.61 9.46
C HIS A 296 8.83 8.64 8.37
N SER A 297 7.92 8.16 7.53
CA SER A 297 8.19 7.34 6.36
C SER A 297 7.93 8.05 5.03
N PHE A 298 7.79 9.39 5.03
CA PHE A 298 7.39 10.17 3.85
C PHE A 298 8.22 9.87 2.59
N THR A 299 9.53 9.63 2.74
CA THR A 299 10.44 9.33 1.64
C THR A 299 10.54 7.84 1.29
N VAL A 300 9.80 6.98 1.99
CA VAL A 300 9.78 5.53 1.80
C VAL A 300 8.61 5.18 0.88
N ASN A 301 8.91 4.69 -0.32
CA ASN A 301 7.90 4.27 -1.28
C ASN A 301 8.32 3.01 -2.02
N GLY A 302 7.39 2.08 -2.24
CA GLY A 302 7.64 0.81 -2.89
C GLY A 302 8.53 -0.13 -2.07
N ALA A 303 8.71 0.13 -0.77
CA ALA A 303 9.56 -0.69 0.08
C ALA A 303 8.85 -1.97 0.51
N SER A 304 9.62 -3.05 0.55
CA SER A 304 9.26 -4.34 1.13
C SER A 304 10.02 -4.51 2.44
N VAL A 305 9.34 -4.37 3.59
CA VAL A 305 9.99 -4.31 4.91
C VAL A 305 9.77 -5.62 5.68
N PRO A 306 10.79 -6.50 5.81
CA PRO A 306 10.73 -7.67 6.69
C PRO A 306 10.54 -7.26 8.15
N VAL A 307 9.65 -7.96 8.86
CA VAL A 307 9.45 -7.75 10.31
C VAL A 307 9.57 -9.09 11.05
N GLY A 308 10.49 -9.16 12.01
CA GLY A 308 10.81 -10.37 12.75
C GLY A 308 11.92 -11.20 12.10
N GLN A 309 12.21 -12.37 12.68
CA GLN A 309 13.29 -13.22 12.19
C GLN A 309 12.91 -13.97 10.91
N GLY A 310 13.76 -13.82 9.89
CA GLY A 310 13.73 -14.53 8.62
C GLY A 310 14.99 -14.19 7.83
N ARG A 311 15.57 -15.16 7.11
CA ARG A 311 16.70 -14.87 6.22
C ARG A 311 16.18 -13.98 5.07
N PRO A 312 16.85 -12.86 4.71
CA PRO A 312 16.62 -12.20 3.45
C PRO A 312 16.94 -13.14 2.27
#